data_AF-A0A2X2T1Q2-F1
#
_entry.id   AF-A0A2X2T1Q2-F1
#
_cell.length_a   1.000
_cell.length_b   1.000
_cell.length_c   1.000
_cell.angle_alpha   90.00
_cell.angle_beta   90.00
_cell.angle_gamma   90.00
#
_symmetry.space_group_name_H-M   'P 1'
#
loop_
_entity.id
_entity.type
_entity.pdbx_description
1 polymer ?
#
loop_
_entity_poly.entity_id
_entity_poly.type
_entity_poly.pdbx_seq_one_letter_code
_entity_poly.pdbx_strand_id
1 'polypeptide(L)'
;MDATLWQHLAASLGRILTALAAAVLIGIPVGIAMGLSTTVRGILDPLIELYRPVPPLAYLPLMVIWFGIGETSKILLIYLAIFAPVAMSTMAGVRSAKQVRIRAAQALGASRLQVIWHVILPGALPEILTGFRIGLGVGWSTLVAAELIAATRGLGFMVQSAGEFLATDVVLAGIGVIAVIAFCLELGLRALQRRLTPWHGEGQWSEKVNVKPLGPYIGAQVSGVDLTRGLSDNQFEQIYHALIRHQVLFFREQEITPSQQRALALRFGDLHIHPVYPHAEGVEEIIVLDTHNDNPPDNDNWHTDVTFIEKPPAGAILAAKQLPETGGDTLWTSGIAAYEALSEPFKKLLSGLEAEHDFRKSFQEYKYSHNEVEHQRWREAVAKNPPMRHPVIRTHPVSGKQALFVNEGFTTRIVNLTEKESEALLGFLFAHITKPEFQVRWRWQQNDIAIWDNRVTQHYANADYLPARRIMHRATILGDKPFWRS
;
A
#
# COMPACT_ATOMS: atom_id res chain seq x y z
N MET A 1 -40.41 7.98 -45.42
CA MET A 1 -40.24 7.59 -44.01
C MET A 1 -40.37 6.08 -43.97
N ASP A 2 -39.35 5.34 -44.39
CA ASP A 2 -39.55 3.91 -44.72
C ASP A 2 -38.49 3.04 -44.06
N ALA A 3 -38.23 3.30 -42.79
CA ALA A 3 -37.43 2.40 -41.96
C ALA A 3 -38.15 2.10 -40.64
N THR A 4 -38.24 0.82 -40.29
CA THR A 4 -38.83 0.38 -39.02
C THR A 4 -37.84 0.60 -37.87
N LEU A 5 -38.33 0.65 -36.62
CA LEU A 5 -37.47 0.72 -35.44
C LEU A 5 -36.37 -0.35 -35.46
N TRP A 6 -36.69 -1.57 -35.91
CA TRP A 6 -35.75 -2.66 -36.08
C TRP A 6 -34.63 -2.36 -37.08
N GLN A 7 -34.93 -1.67 -38.18
CA GLN A 7 -33.92 -1.28 -39.17
C GLN A 7 -33.03 -0.15 -38.66
N HIS A 8 -33.57 0.81 -37.91
CA HIS A 8 -32.78 1.83 -37.22
C HIS A 8 -31.86 1.20 -36.17
N LEU A 9 -32.39 0.30 -35.35
CA LEU A 9 -31.63 -0.44 -34.35
C LEU A 9 -30.52 -1.28 -34.96
N ALA A 10 -30.82 -2.06 -36.00
CA ALA A 10 -29.85 -2.91 -36.67
C ALA A 10 -28.71 -2.09 -37.30
N ALA A 11 -29.02 -0.91 -37.86
CA ALA A 11 -28.00 -0.01 -38.39
C ALA A 11 -27.07 0.51 -37.28
N SER A 12 -27.62 0.97 -36.16
CA SER A 12 -26.85 1.47 -35.01
C SER A 12 -25.98 0.37 -34.38
N LEU A 13 -26.54 -0.82 -34.17
CA LEU A 13 -25.78 -1.96 -33.64
C LEU A 13 -24.71 -2.45 -34.61
N GLY A 14 -25.02 -2.52 -35.91
CA GLY A 14 -24.05 -2.92 -36.93
C GLY A 14 -22.83 -2.01 -36.96
N ARG A 15 -23.04 -0.69 -36.86
CA ARG A 15 -21.95 0.31 -36.84
C ARG A 15 -21.04 0.14 -35.63
N ILE A 16 -21.61 0.08 -34.42
CA ILE A 16 -20.81 -0.02 -33.20
C ILE A 16 -20.11 -1.37 -33.09
N LEU A 17 -20.74 -2.47 -33.50
CA LEU A 17 -20.10 -3.79 -33.49
C LEU A 17 -18.95 -3.86 -34.48
N THR A 18 -19.11 -3.29 -35.69
CA THR A 18 -18.04 -3.25 -36.70
C THR A 18 -16.87 -2.38 -36.22
N ALA A 19 -17.16 -1.20 -35.67
CA ALA A 19 -16.15 -0.30 -35.13
C ALA A 19 -15.40 -0.92 -33.93
N LEU A 20 -16.13 -1.56 -33.02
CA LEU A 20 -15.57 -2.27 -31.87
C LEU A 20 -14.67 -3.43 -32.32
N ALA A 21 -15.13 -4.25 -33.27
CA ALA A 21 -14.33 -5.36 -33.79
C ALA A 21 -13.01 -4.86 -34.38
N ALA A 22 -13.04 -3.80 -35.20
CA ALA A 22 -11.83 -3.19 -35.74
C ALA A 22 -10.92 -2.62 -34.64
N ALA A 23 -11.50 -1.91 -33.65
CA ALA A 23 -10.76 -1.31 -32.55
C ALA A 23 -10.09 -2.35 -31.65
N VAL A 24 -10.75 -3.49 -31.44
CA VAL A 24 -10.21 -4.62 -30.66
C VAL A 24 -9.10 -5.34 -31.42
N LEU A 25 -9.32 -5.63 -32.71
CA LEU A 25 -8.35 -6.33 -33.55
C LEU A 25 -7.04 -5.56 -33.72
N ILE A 26 -7.08 -4.23 -33.71
CA ILE A 26 -5.90 -3.37 -33.89
C ILE A 26 -5.40 -2.84 -32.55
N GLY A 27 -6.29 -2.37 -31.69
CA GLY A 27 -5.96 -1.73 -30.42
C GLY A 27 -5.30 -2.67 -29.42
N ILE A 28 -5.72 -3.95 -29.34
CA ILE A 28 -5.07 -4.90 -28.44
C ILE A 28 -3.62 -5.19 -28.87
N PRO A 29 -3.32 -5.58 -30.12
CA PRO A 29 -1.93 -5.75 -30.56
C PRO A 29 -1.07 -4.52 -30.37
N VAL A 30 -1.60 -3.32 -30.68
CA VAL A 30 -0.91 -2.05 -30.45
C VAL A 30 -0.61 -1.84 -28.97
N GLY A 31 -1.61 -2.02 -28.10
CA GLY A 31 -1.43 -1.89 -26.66
C GLY A 31 -0.44 -2.89 -26.08
N ILE A 32 -0.45 -4.14 -26.55
CA ILE A 32 0.55 -5.16 -26.19
C ILE A 32 1.94 -4.74 -26.65
N ALA A 33 2.09 -4.29 -27.90
CA ALA A 33 3.39 -3.85 -28.42
C ALA A 33 3.95 -2.65 -27.65
N MET A 34 3.10 -1.67 -27.30
CA MET A 34 3.46 -0.52 -26.46
C MET A 34 3.78 -0.93 -25.01
N GLY A 35 3.10 -1.94 -24.48
CA GLY A 35 3.36 -2.46 -23.13
C GLY A 35 4.67 -3.24 -23.03
N LEU A 36 5.05 -3.94 -24.09
CA LEU A 36 6.27 -4.76 -24.15
C LEU A 36 7.53 -3.97 -24.57
N SER A 37 7.40 -2.90 -25.35
CA SER A 37 8.51 -2.14 -25.89
C SER A 37 8.42 -0.64 -25.58
N THR A 38 9.42 -0.14 -24.86
CA THR A 38 9.55 1.29 -24.55
C THR A 38 9.75 2.13 -25.81
N THR A 39 10.39 1.60 -26.85
CA THR A 39 10.57 2.26 -28.14
C THR A 39 9.25 2.38 -28.90
N VAL A 40 8.48 1.29 -29.00
CA VAL A 40 7.17 1.32 -29.68
C VAL A 40 6.23 2.29 -28.98
N ARG A 41 6.23 2.28 -27.64
CA ARG A 41 5.49 3.27 -26.85
C ARG A 41 5.94 4.69 -27.14
N GLY A 42 7.26 4.97 -27.13
CA GLY A 42 7.77 6.31 -27.41
C GLY A 42 7.35 6.86 -28.78
N ILE A 43 7.07 6.01 -29.75
CA ILE A 43 6.58 6.38 -31.09
C ILE A 43 5.06 6.54 -31.11
N LEU A 44 4.31 5.56 -30.57
CA LEU A 44 2.85 5.51 -30.72
C LEU A 44 2.09 6.31 -29.65
N ASP A 45 2.62 6.39 -28.42
CA ASP A 45 1.98 7.08 -27.29
C ASP A 45 1.74 8.58 -27.59
N PRO A 46 2.71 9.34 -28.14
CA PRO A 46 2.46 10.73 -28.54
C PRO A 46 1.40 10.86 -29.66
N LEU A 47 1.33 9.90 -30.58
CA LEU A 47 0.34 9.93 -31.67
C LEU A 47 -1.08 9.69 -31.14
N ILE A 48 -1.24 8.78 -30.18
CA ILE A 48 -2.54 8.50 -29.54
C ILE A 48 -2.95 9.68 -28.65
N GLU A 49 -2.03 10.21 -27.84
CA GLU A 49 -2.28 11.36 -26.97
C GLU A 49 -2.54 12.66 -27.76
N LEU A 50 -2.05 12.77 -29.00
CA LEU A 50 -2.33 13.92 -29.86
C LEU A 50 -3.82 14.03 -30.22
N TYR A 51 -4.47 12.91 -30.53
CA TYR A 51 -5.84 12.93 -31.04
C TYR A 51 -6.89 12.63 -29.95
N ARG A 52 -6.51 11.92 -28.89
CA ARG A 52 -7.40 11.52 -27.79
C ARG A 52 -8.18 12.67 -27.12
N PRO A 53 -7.60 13.87 -26.87
CA PRO A 53 -8.32 14.96 -26.21
C PRO A 53 -9.39 15.60 -27.08
N VAL A 54 -9.29 15.44 -28.40
CA VAL A 54 -10.21 16.05 -29.35
C VAL A 54 -11.51 15.25 -29.34
N PRO A 55 -12.68 15.90 -29.11
CA PRO A 55 -13.96 15.21 -29.17
C PRO A 55 -14.11 14.48 -30.51
N PRO A 56 -14.49 13.18 -30.53
CA PRO A 56 -14.57 12.42 -31.77
C PRO A 56 -15.38 13.12 -32.86
N LEU A 57 -16.48 13.77 -32.48
CA LEU A 57 -17.35 14.51 -33.40
C LEU A 57 -16.63 15.60 -34.21
N ALA A 58 -15.56 16.20 -33.68
CA ALA A 58 -14.78 17.21 -34.39
C ALA A 58 -14.08 16.64 -35.66
N TYR A 59 -13.90 15.32 -35.73
CA TYR A 59 -13.35 14.65 -36.91
C TYR A 59 -14.40 14.34 -37.98
N LEU A 60 -15.70 14.45 -37.67
CA LEU A 60 -16.76 14.06 -38.60
C LEU A 60 -16.68 14.79 -39.95
N PRO A 61 -16.48 16.14 -40.02
CA PRO A 61 -16.36 16.82 -41.31
C PRO A 61 -15.22 16.28 -42.16
N LEU A 62 -14.07 16.00 -41.53
CA LEU A 62 -12.90 15.44 -42.20
C LEU A 62 -13.16 14.04 -42.73
N MET A 63 -13.80 13.19 -41.91
CA MET A 63 -14.20 11.83 -42.32
C MET A 63 -15.18 11.85 -43.49
N VAL A 64 -16.10 12.81 -43.52
CA VAL A 64 -17.05 13.00 -44.63
C VAL A 64 -16.34 13.48 -45.90
N ILE A 65 -15.39 14.41 -45.80
CA ILE A 65 -14.63 14.90 -46.96
C ILE A 65 -13.78 13.76 -47.56
N TRP A 66 -13.14 12.95 -46.72
CA TRP A 66 -12.24 11.90 -47.18
C TRP A 66 -12.95 10.62 -47.65
N PHE A 67 -14.01 10.21 -46.96
CA PHE A 67 -14.67 8.91 -47.19
C PHE A 67 -16.13 9.02 -47.64
N GLY A 68 -16.64 10.24 -47.81
CA GLY A 68 -18.02 10.52 -48.20
C GLY A 68 -19.03 10.39 -47.05
N ILE A 69 -20.31 10.67 -47.36
CA ILE A 69 -21.46 10.63 -46.42
C ILE A 69 -21.95 9.17 -46.19
N GLY A 70 -21.09 8.18 -46.42
CA GLY A 70 -21.41 6.75 -46.33
C GLY A 70 -21.36 6.17 -44.92
N GLU A 71 -21.47 4.84 -44.83
CA GLU A 71 -21.30 4.10 -43.56
C GLU A 71 -19.85 4.15 -43.05
N THR A 72 -18.88 4.17 -43.97
CA THR A 72 -17.45 4.16 -43.67
C THR A 72 -17.02 5.31 -42.77
N SER A 73 -17.46 6.54 -43.05
CA SER A 73 -17.08 7.72 -42.26
C SER A 73 -17.59 7.64 -40.82
N LYS A 74 -18.81 7.13 -40.61
CA LYS A 74 -19.39 6.91 -39.28
C LYS A 74 -18.67 5.80 -38.51
N ILE A 75 -18.41 4.67 -39.16
CA ILE A 75 -17.72 3.52 -38.55
C ILE A 75 -16.30 3.93 -38.14
N LEU A 76 -15.56 4.65 -38.99
CA LEU A 76 -14.21 5.14 -38.68
C LEU A 76 -14.21 6.11 -37.51
N LEU A 77 -15.21 7.00 -37.43
CA LEU A 77 -15.35 7.93 -36.31
C LEU A 77 -15.52 7.19 -34.97
N ILE A 78 -16.41 6.20 -34.94
CA ILE A 78 -16.66 5.37 -33.76
C ILE A 78 -15.42 4.53 -33.44
N TYR A 79 -14.74 3.99 -34.45
CA TYR A 79 -13.49 3.27 -34.29
C TYR A 79 -12.43 4.13 -33.59
N LEU A 80 -12.21 5.37 -34.03
CA LEU A 80 -11.23 6.27 -33.42
C LEU A 80 -11.55 6.54 -31.94
N ALA A 81 -12.84 6.67 -31.61
CA ALA A 81 -13.33 6.86 -30.26
C ALA A 81 -13.08 5.64 -29.35
N ILE A 82 -13.21 4.42 -29.87
CA ILE A 82 -13.02 3.16 -29.13
C ILE A 82 -11.53 2.78 -29.06
N PHE A 83 -10.76 3.04 -30.13
CA PHE A 83 -9.38 2.58 -30.29
C PHE A 83 -8.47 3.04 -29.15
N ALA A 84 -8.44 4.34 -28.84
CA ALA A 84 -7.53 4.88 -27.83
C ALA A 84 -7.77 4.28 -26.43
N PRO A 85 -9.01 4.24 -25.89
CA PRO A 85 -9.29 3.55 -24.64
C PRO A 85 -8.83 2.09 -24.63
N VAL A 86 -9.12 1.33 -25.70
CA VAL A 86 -8.74 -0.09 -25.79
C VAL A 86 -7.22 -0.26 -25.81
N ALA A 87 -6.51 0.50 -26.65
CA ALA A 87 -5.06 0.41 -26.76
C ALA A 87 -4.35 0.81 -25.46
N MET A 88 -4.79 1.90 -24.82
CA MET A 88 -4.19 2.42 -23.59
C MET A 88 -4.43 1.51 -22.39
N SER A 89 -5.66 1.02 -22.21
CA SER A 89 -5.94 0.07 -21.13
C SER A 89 -5.24 -1.27 -21.34
N THR A 90 -5.11 -1.75 -22.57
CA THR A 90 -4.31 -2.93 -22.89
C THR A 90 -2.83 -2.74 -22.53
N MET A 91 -2.24 -1.60 -22.92
CA MET A 91 -0.86 -1.26 -22.55
C MET A 91 -0.69 -1.23 -21.02
N ALA A 92 -1.63 -0.60 -20.30
CA ALA A 92 -1.60 -0.52 -18.85
C ALA A 92 -1.63 -1.92 -18.20
N GLY A 93 -2.52 -2.82 -18.67
CA GLY A 93 -2.60 -4.20 -18.20
C GLY A 93 -1.33 -5.02 -18.47
N VAL A 94 -0.71 -4.81 -19.64
CA VAL A 94 0.55 -5.50 -19.99
C VAL A 94 1.70 -5.05 -19.08
N ARG A 95 1.71 -3.78 -18.67
CA ARG A 95 2.70 -3.24 -17.73
C ARG A 95 2.40 -3.57 -16.26
N SER A 96 1.13 -3.75 -15.89
CA SER A 96 0.73 -4.15 -14.54
C SER A 96 1.06 -5.61 -14.23
N ALA A 97 1.27 -6.45 -15.27
CA ALA A 97 1.76 -7.81 -15.13
C ALA A 97 3.09 -7.82 -14.36
N LYS A 98 3.04 -8.23 -13.08
CA LYS A 98 4.17 -8.20 -12.14
C LYS A 98 5.42 -8.81 -12.77
N GLN A 99 6.52 -8.06 -12.77
CA GLN A 99 7.83 -8.49 -13.27
C GLN A 99 8.29 -9.81 -12.63
N VAL A 100 7.85 -10.07 -11.40
CA VAL A 100 8.08 -11.33 -10.66
C VAL A 100 7.46 -12.53 -11.38
N ARG A 101 6.23 -12.43 -11.90
CA ARG A 101 5.56 -13.54 -12.60
C ARG A 101 6.24 -13.85 -13.94
N ILE A 102 6.68 -12.81 -14.64
CA ILE A 102 7.41 -12.93 -15.90
C ILE A 102 8.77 -13.59 -15.66
N ARG A 103 9.54 -13.14 -14.66
CA ARG A 103 10.84 -13.72 -14.30
C ARG A 103 10.71 -15.16 -13.78
N ALA A 104 9.68 -15.44 -12.98
CA ALA A 104 9.40 -16.80 -12.51
C ALA A 104 9.09 -17.76 -13.67
N ALA A 105 8.25 -17.35 -14.63
CA ALA A 105 7.97 -18.15 -15.81
C ALA A 105 9.23 -18.40 -16.67
N GLN A 106 10.06 -17.37 -16.85
CA GLN A 106 11.33 -17.49 -17.57
C GLN A 106 12.33 -18.41 -16.85
N ALA A 107 12.41 -18.34 -15.52
CA ALA A 107 13.26 -19.23 -14.71
C ALA A 107 12.82 -20.70 -14.80
N LEU A 108 11.53 -20.96 -15.02
CA LEU A 108 10.97 -22.29 -15.30
C LEU A 108 11.12 -22.71 -16.78
N GLY A 109 11.83 -21.93 -17.61
CA GLY A 109 12.11 -22.25 -19.01
C GLY A 109 11.08 -21.78 -20.02
N ALA A 110 10.13 -20.90 -19.65
CA ALA A 110 9.12 -20.41 -20.59
C ALA A 110 9.73 -19.52 -21.68
N SER A 111 9.39 -19.82 -22.94
CA SER A 111 9.73 -19.00 -24.11
C SER A 111 8.99 -17.65 -24.11
N ARG A 112 9.49 -16.68 -24.89
CA ARG A 112 8.87 -15.34 -25.00
C ARG A 112 7.39 -15.40 -25.40
N LEU A 113 7.02 -16.29 -26.33
CA LEU A 113 5.64 -16.48 -26.74
C LEU A 113 4.78 -17.10 -25.63
N GLN A 114 5.32 -18.08 -24.89
CA GLN A 114 4.61 -18.67 -23.76
C GLN A 114 4.35 -17.66 -22.64
N VAL A 115 5.32 -16.77 -22.37
CA VAL A 115 5.15 -15.67 -21.41
C VAL A 115 4.03 -14.73 -21.86
N ILE A 116 3.98 -14.36 -23.15
CA ILE A 116 2.92 -13.49 -23.67
C ILE A 116 1.55 -14.16 -23.51
N TRP A 117 1.40 -15.41 -23.96
CA TRP A 117 0.11 -16.09 -23.97
C TRP A 117 -0.38 -16.58 -22.61
N HIS A 118 0.52 -16.98 -21.70
CA HIS A 118 0.14 -17.63 -20.43
C HIS A 118 0.31 -16.73 -19.20
N VAL A 119 1.08 -15.64 -19.31
CA VAL A 119 1.36 -14.76 -18.17
C VAL A 119 0.82 -13.36 -18.42
N ILE A 120 1.19 -12.76 -19.55
CA ILE A 120 0.88 -11.36 -19.85
C ILE A 120 -0.57 -11.21 -20.27
N LEU A 121 -1.05 -11.98 -21.26
CA LEU A 121 -2.41 -11.85 -21.77
C LEU A 121 -3.48 -12.17 -20.71
N PRO A 122 -3.38 -13.26 -19.92
CA PRO A 122 -4.33 -13.51 -18.83
C PRO A 122 -4.22 -12.48 -17.70
N GLY A 123 -3.02 -11.95 -17.46
CA GLY A 123 -2.77 -10.90 -16.47
C GLY A 123 -3.35 -9.54 -16.87
N ALA A 124 -3.32 -9.20 -18.16
CA ALA A 124 -3.81 -7.95 -18.72
C ALA A 124 -5.30 -7.98 -19.10
N LEU A 125 -5.92 -9.17 -19.14
CA LEU A 125 -7.31 -9.36 -19.53
C LEU A 125 -8.31 -8.47 -18.76
N PRO A 126 -8.21 -8.27 -17.44
CA PRO A 126 -9.12 -7.39 -16.70
C PRO A 126 -9.07 -5.93 -17.18
N GLU A 127 -7.87 -5.41 -17.42
CA GLU A 127 -7.63 -4.07 -17.92
C GLU A 127 -8.06 -3.94 -19.40
N ILE A 128 -7.86 -4.97 -20.22
CA ILE A 128 -8.38 -5.03 -21.60
C ILE A 128 -9.91 -4.90 -21.60
N LEU A 129 -10.60 -5.67 -20.76
CA LEU A 129 -12.06 -5.61 -20.61
C LEU A 129 -12.53 -4.25 -20.05
N THR A 130 -11.73 -3.63 -19.18
CA THR A 130 -11.97 -2.25 -18.71
C THR A 130 -11.86 -1.25 -19.87
N GLY A 131 -10.85 -1.40 -20.73
CA GLY A 131 -10.68 -0.61 -21.94
C GLY A 131 -11.86 -0.77 -22.91
N PHE A 132 -12.38 -1.98 -23.06
CA PHE A 132 -13.57 -2.25 -23.87
C PHE A 132 -14.79 -1.50 -23.34
N ARG A 133 -14.99 -1.52 -22.01
CA ARG A 133 -16.12 -0.86 -21.37
C ARG A 133 -16.07 0.67 -21.53
N ILE A 134 -14.90 1.27 -21.30
CA ILE A 134 -14.68 2.70 -21.51
C ILE A 134 -14.88 3.04 -22.99
N GLY A 135 -14.26 2.26 -23.88
CA GLY A 135 -14.38 2.43 -25.33
C GLY A 135 -15.82 2.34 -25.80
N LEU A 136 -16.60 1.36 -25.35
CA LEU A 136 -18.00 1.20 -25.72
C LEU A 136 -18.86 2.38 -25.26
N GLY A 137 -18.62 2.91 -24.05
CA GLY A 137 -19.31 4.10 -23.57
C GLY A 137 -19.09 5.32 -24.47
N VAL A 138 -17.83 5.64 -24.76
CA VAL A 138 -17.47 6.76 -25.65
C VAL A 138 -17.92 6.51 -27.09
N GLY A 139 -17.78 5.27 -27.57
CA GLY A 139 -18.22 4.84 -28.90
C GLY A 139 -19.73 4.92 -29.07
N TRP A 140 -20.50 4.61 -28.03
CA TRP A 140 -21.96 4.74 -28.04
C TRP A 140 -22.40 6.21 -28.15
N SER A 141 -21.82 7.10 -27.34
CA SER A 141 -22.09 8.54 -27.44
C SER A 141 -21.70 9.10 -28.81
N THR A 142 -20.57 8.64 -29.36
CA THR A 142 -20.08 9.04 -30.68
C THR A 142 -20.98 8.54 -31.80
N LEU A 143 -21.48 7.29 -31.71
CA LEU A 143 -22.42 6.71 -32.66
C LEU A 143 -23.70 7.56 -32.75
N VAL A 144 -24.33 7.83 -31.59
CA VAL A 144 -25.57 8.61 -31.56
C VAL A 144 -25.33 10.00 -32.16
N ALA A 145 -24.25 10.68 -31.75
CA ALA A 145 -23.90 12.00 -32.29
C ALA A 145 -23.62 11.98 -33.81
N ALA A 146 -22.93 10.95 -34.32
CA ALA A 146 -22.66 10.81 -35.74
C ALA A 146 -23.95 10.57 -36.56
N GLU A 147 -24.88 9.82 -35.99
CA GLU A 147 -26.18 9.55 -36.61
C GLU A 147 -27.08 10.79 -36.67
N LEU A 148 -26.94 11.71 -35.71
CA LEU A 148 -27.67 13.00 -35.67
C LEU A 148 -27.20 14.03 -36.71
N ILE A 149 -26.11 13.77 -37.44
CA ILE A 149 -25.54 14.76 -38.37
C ILE A 149 -25.50 14.20 -39.79
N ALA A 150 -25.04 12.97 -39.96
CA ALA A 150 -24.65 12.43 -41.26
C ALA A 150 -25.13 10.99 -41.48
N ALA A 151 -26.35 10.65 -41.05
CA ALA A 151 -26.95 9.35 -41.31
C ALA A 151 -28.35 9.48 -41.93
N THR A 152 -28.75 8.44 -42.65
CA THR A 152 -30.11 8.28 -43.21
C THR A 152 -30.89 7.17 -42.51
N ARG A 153 -30.24 6.44 -41.60
CA ARG A 153 -30.74 5.32 -40.78
C ARG A 153 -29.98 5.27 -39.48
N GLY A 154 -30.57 4.76 -38.41
CA GLY A 154 -30.00 4.75 -37.06
C GLY A 154 -30.93 5.35 -36.01
N LEU A 155 -30.71 5.01 -34.75
CA LEU A 155 -31.51 5.50 -33.61
C LEU A 155 -31.34 7.02 -33.43
N GLY A 156 -30.12 7.55 -33.59
CA GLY A 156 -29.87 8.99 -33.54
C GLY A 156 -30.64 9.72 -34.64
N PHE A 157 -30.53 9.25 -35.88
CA PHE A 157 -31.27 9.80 -37.02
C PHE A 157 -32.79 9.76 -36.81
N MET A 158 -33.33 8.66 -36.26
CA MET A 158 -34.76 8.54 -35.95
C MET A 158 -35.21 9.60 -34.94
N VAL A 159 -34.43 9.83 -33.88
CA VAL A 159 -34.71 10.86 -32.87
C VAL A 159 -34.63 12.26 -33.47
N GLN A 160 -33.62 12.54 -34.30
CA GLN A 160 -33.49 13.83 -34.99
C GLN A 160 -34.68 14.08 -35.91
N SER A 161 -35.00 13.12 -36.78
CA SER A 161 -36.08 13.25 -37.75
C SER A 161 -37.43 13.45 -37.05
N ALA A 162 -37.70 12.69 -35.97
CA ALA A 162 -38.90 12.91 -35.16
C ALA A 162 -38.92 14.30 -34.51
N GLY A 163 -37.77 14.82 -34.09
CA GLY A 163 -37.60 16.16 -33.53
C GLY A 163 -37.91 17.28 -34.52
N GLU A 164 -37.54 17.12 -35.80
CA GLU A 164 -37.86 18.07 -36.87
C GLU A 164 -39.38 18.22 -37.09
N PHE A 165 -40.14 17.13 -36.88
CA PHE A 165 -41.60 17.13 -36.96
C PHE A 165 -42.30 17.39 -35.61
N LEU A 166 -41.55 17.72 -34.55
CA LEU A 166 -42.06 17.93 -33.18
C LEU A 166 -42.87 16.74 -32.63
N ALA A 167 -42.59 15.52 -33.10
CA ALA A 167 -43.19 14.27 -32.61
C ALA A 167 -42.53 13.84 -31.30
N THR A 168 -42.92 14.50 -30.20
CA THR A 168 -42.28 14.36 -28.88
C THR A 168 -42.41 12.96 -28.28
N ASP A 169 -43.50 12.27 -28.58
CA ASP A 169 -43.73 10.87 -28.21
C ASP A 169 -42.68 9.93 -28.83
N VAL A 170 -42.39 10.07 -30.12
CA VAL A 170 -41.38 9.29 -30.84
C VAL A 170 -39.96 9.66 -30.38
N VAL A 171 -39.70 10.94 -30.13
CA VAL A 171 -38.42 11.41 -29.57
C VAL A 171 -38.14 10.78 -28.20
N LEU A 172 -39.11 10.84 -27.28
CA LEU A 172 -38.96 10.26 -25.94
C LEU A 172 -38.81 8.74 -25.99
N ALA A 173 -39.60 8.05 -26.83
CA ALA A 173 -39.46 6.62 -27.04
C ALA A 173 -38.07 6.25 -27.61
N GLY A 174 -37.58 7.01 -28.59
CA GLY A 174 -36.26 6.82 -29.18
C GLY A 174 -35.12 7.00 -28.18
N ILE A 175 -35.17 8.06 -27.36
CA ILE A 175 -34.20 8.29 -26.27
C ILE A 175 -34.25 7.16 -25.25
N GLY A 176 -35.45 6.70 -24.87
CA GLY A 176 -35.63 5.57 -23.97
C GLY A 176 -35.01 4.28 -24.51
N VAL A 177 -35.22 3.97 -25.80
CA VAL A 177 -34.60 2.81 -26.47
C VAL A 177 -33.07 2.92 -26.46
N ILE A 178 -32.52 4.09 -26.79
CA ILE A 178 -31.07 4.35 -26.74
C ILE A 178 -30.52 4.09 -25.32
N ALA A 179 -31.19 4.60 -24.29
CA ALA A 179 -30.77 4.44 -22.90
C ALA A 179 -30.81 2.98 -22.44
N VAL A 180 -31.89 2.25 -22.77
CA VAL A 180 -32.04 0.82 -22.43
C VAL A 180 -30.95 -0.02 -23.09
N ILE A 181 -30.65 0.22 -24.37
CA ILE A 181 -29.60 -0.53 -25.07
C ILE A 181 -28.24 -0.23 -24.47
N ALA A 182 -27.91 1.04 -24.22
CA ALA A 182 -26.65 1.42 -23.58
C ALA A 182 -26.49 0.73 -22.22
N PHE A 183 -27.57 0.70 -21.42
CA PHE A 183 -27.59 0.07 -20.12
C PHE A 183 -27.45 -1.46 -20.21
N CYS A 184 -28.16 -2.11 -21.14
CA CYS A 184 -28.04 -3.55 -21.37
C CYS A 184 -26.64 -3.97 -21.83
N LEU A 185 -26.01 -3.18 -22.71
CA LEU A 185 -24.63 -3.41 -23.15
C LEU A 185 -23.63 -3.28 -22.00
N GLU A 186 -23.79 -2.25 -21.17
CA GLU A 186 -22.97 -2.03 -19.97
C GLU A 186 -23.11 -3.18 -18.95
N LEU A 187 -24.34 -3.63 -18.68
CA LEU A 187 -24.58 -4.77 -17.80
C LEU A 187 -24.00 -6.08 -18.37
N GLY A 188 -24.19 -6.31 -19.66
CA GLY A 188 -23.64 -7.47 -20.36
C GLY A 188 -22.12 -7.54 -20.26
N LEU A 189 -21.44 -6.40 -20.46
CA LEU A 189 -19.98 -6.32 -20.31
C LEU A 189 -19.52 -6.53 -18.87
N ARG A 190 -20.22 -5.97 -17.87
CA ARG A 190 -19.89 -6.22 -16.46
C ARG A 190 -20.05 -7.69 -16.09
N ALA A 191 -21.11 -8.35 -16.57
CA ALA A 191 -21.33 -9.77 -16.36
C ALA A 191 -20.24 -10.61 -17.06
N LEU A 192 -19.86 -10.23 -18.28
CA LEU A 192 -18.78 -10.87 -19.03
C LEU A 192 -17.43 -10.72 -18.31
N GLN A 193 -17.12 -9.53 -17.78
CA GLN A 193 -15.91 -9.28 -17.02
C GLN A 193 -15.85 -10.15 -15.76
N ARG A 194 -16.93 -10.21 -14.98
CA ARG A 194 -16.99 -11.09 -13.78
C ARG A 194 -16.78 -12.57 -14.13
N ARG A 195 -17.30 -13.01 -15.28
CA ARG A 195 -17.17 -14.40 -15.74
C ARG A 195 -15.79 -14.73 -16.31
N LEU A 196 -15.18 -13.82 -17.05
CA LEU A 196 -13.88 -14.03 -17.71
C LEU A 196 -12.70 -13.76 -16.79
N THR A 197 -12.85 -12.93 -15.76
CA THR A 197 -11.77 -12.59 -14.82
C THR A 197 -12.21 -12.77 -13.36
N PRO A 198 -12.56 -14.00 -12.92
CA PRO A 198 -12.98 -14.28 -11.54
C PRO A 198 -11.86 -14.04 -10.52
N TRP A 199 -10.59 -14.13 -10.94
CA TRP A 199 -9.41 -13.87 -10.11
C TRP A 199 -9.14 -12.38 -9.87
N HIS A 200 -9.90 -11.48 -10.49
CA HIS A 200 -9.78 -10.03 -10.34
C HIS A 200 -10.89 -9.45 -9.41
N GLY A 201 -11.53 -10.31 -8.61
CA GLY A 201 -12.62 -9.91 -7.69
C GLY A 201 -12.13 -9.11 -6.47
N GLU A 202 -12.82 -8.00 -6.21
CA GLU A 202 -12.85 -7.21 -4.97
C GLU A 202 -11.58 -6.43 -4.56
N GLY A 203 -11.35 -5.28 -5.20
CA GLY A 203 -10.29 -4.34 -4.80
C GLY A 203 -10.59 -2.85 -5.03
N GLN A 204 -11.83 -2.44 -5.30
CA GLN A 204 -12.20 -1.03 -5.29
C GLN A 204 -12.61 -0.58 -3.88
N TRP A 205 -11.69 -0.70 -2.93
CA TRP A 205 -11.67 0.18 -1.77
C TRP A 205 -10.62 1.25 -2.08
N SER A 206 -10.94 2.51 -1.83
CA SER A 206 -10.04 3.66 -1.95
C SER A 206 -8.56 3.26 -1.80
N GLU A 207 -7.77 3.35 -2.88
CA GLU A 207 -6.31 3.12 -2.81
C GLU A 207 -5.61 4.12 -1.87
N LYS A 208 -6.30 5.19 -1.48
CA LYS A 208 -5.79 6.23 -0.62
C LYS A 208 -5.90 5.82 0.84
N VAL A 209 -4.76 5.73 1.50
CA VAL A 209 -4.62 5.58 2.95
C VAL A 209 -4.82 6.95 3.61
N ASN A 210 -5.67 7.04 4.63
CA ASN A 210 -5.84 8.27 5.39
C ASN A 210 -4.87 8.27 6.58
N VAL A 211 -3.96 9.24 6.62
CA VAL A 211 -2.96 9.39 7.69
C VAL A 211 -3.23 10.69 8.42
N LYS A 212 -3.68 10.60 9.67
CA LYS A 212 -3.93 11.75 10.56
C LYS A 212 -2.80 11.87 11.58
N PRO A 213 -1.89 12.84 11.45
CA PRO A 213 -0.84 13.07 12.44
C PRO A 213 -1.43 13.36 13.83
N LEU A 214 -0.83 12.79 14.88
CA LEU A 214 -1.22 13.02 16.28
C LEU A 214 -0.44 14.17 16.92
N GLY A 215 0.68 14.55 16.31
CA GLY A 215 1.52 15.67 16.71
C GLY A 215 2.47 16.08 15.57
N PRO A 216 3.28 17.13 15.77
CA PRO A 216 4.19 17.64 14.75
C PRO A 216 5.40 16.74 14.49
N TYR A 217 5.86 15.96 15.49
CA TYR A 217 7.11 15.20 15.40
C TYR A 217 6.92 13.69 15.25
N ILE A 218 5.95 13.10 15.95
CA ILE A 218 5.77 11.66 16.06
C ILE A 218 4.29 11.30 16.17
N GLY A 219 3.93 10.12 15.67
CA GLY A 219 2.61 9.52 15.81
C GLY A 219 1.66 9.93 14.69
N ALA A 220 1.01 8.94 14.10
CA ALA A 220 -0.16 9.15 13.25
C ALA A 220 -1.18 8.02 13.43
N GLN A 221 -2.46 8.36 13.38
CA GLN A 221 -3.54 7.39 13.26
C GLN A 221 -3.84 7.18 11.78
N VAL A 222 -3.91 5.91 11.37
CA VAL A 222 -4.12 5.48 9.99
C VAL A 222 -5.49 4.82 9.86
N SER A 223 -6.23 5.18 8.81
CA SER A 223 -7.54 4.63 8.50
C SER A 223 -7.76 4.47 6.98
N GLY A 224 -8.86 3.81 6.59
CA GLY A 224 -9.16 3.50 5.18
C GLY A 224 -8.41 2.27 4.65
N VAL A 225 -7.88 1.42 5.53
CA VAL A 225 -7.22 0.16 5.20
C VAL A 225 -7.74 -0.97 6.10
N ASP A 226 -7.79 -2.18 5.55
CA ASP A 226 -8.13 -3.41 6.27
C ASP A 226 -6.89 -4.32 6.27
N LEU A 227 -6.25 -4.45 7.43
CA LEU A 227 -5.03 -5.25 7.60
C LEU A 227 -5.31 -6.76 7.62
N THR A 228 -6.58 -7.18 7.72
CA THR A 228 -6.96 -8.61 7.75
C THR A 228 -6.91 -9.25 6.36
N ARG A 229 -7.14 -8.47 5.30
CA ARG A 229 -7.21 -8.96 3.91
C ARG A 229 -5.90 -8.81 3.13
N GLY A 230 -4.86 -8.28 3.79
CA GLY A 230 -3.61 -7.91 3.15
C GLY A 230 -3.70 -6.56 2.43
N LEU A 231 -2.54 -5.98 2.14
CA LEU A 231 -2.42 -4.65 1.54
C LEU A 231 -2.04 -4.75 0.07
N SER A 232 -2.66 -3.88 -0.76
CA SER A 232 -2.12 -3.60 -2.09
C SER A 232 -0.72 -2.99 -1.98
N ASP A 233 0.07 -3.08 -3.06
CA ASP A 233 1.42 -2.52 -3.07
C ASP A 233 1.38 -0.99 -2.89
N ASN A 234 0.39 -0.29 -3.46
CA ASN A 234 0.22 1.16 -3.26
C ASN A 234 -0.12 1.53 -1.80
N GLN A 235 -1.02 0.79 -1.15
CA GLN A 235 -1.34 1.03 0.27
C GLN A 235 -0.13 0.74 1.17
N PHE A 236 0.61 -0.33 0.88
CA PHE A 236 1.83 -0.66 1.62
C PHE A 236 2.88 0.43 1.50
N GLU A 237 3.15 0.95 0.29
CA GLU A 237 4.09 2.06 0.09
C GLU A 237 3.66 3.32 0.86
N GLN A 238 2.37 3.67 0.84
CA GLN A 238 1.84 4.78 1.64
C GLN A 238 2.04 4.57 3.14
N ILE A 239 1.78 3.36 3.66
CA ILE A 239 2.00 3.01 5.06
C ILE A 239 3.48 3.02 5.42
N TYR A 240 4.34 2.49 4.55
CA TYR A 240 5.78 2.47 4.74
C TYR A 240 6.34 3.90 4.84
N HIS A 241 6.00 4.76 3.88
CA HIS A 241 6.40 6.17 3.92
C HIS A 241 5.82 6.92 5.13
N ALA A 242 4.56 6.64 5.50
CA ALA A 242 3.96 7.19 6.71
C ALA A 242 4.73 6.75 7.96
N LEU A 243 5.19 5.49 8.03
CA LEU A 243 5.97 4.98 9.15
C LEU A 243 7.32 5.69 9.25
N ILE A 244 8.05 5.82 8.13
CA ILE A 244 9.32 6.54 8.10
C ILE A 244 9.15 8.02 8.50
N ARG A 245 8.01 8.64 8.15
CA ARG A 245 7.71 10.04 8.46
C ARG A 245 7.27 10.25 9.92
N HIS A 246 6.33 9.44 10.40
CA HIS A 246 5.66 9.62 11.68
C HIS A 246 6.19 8.72 12.79
N GLN A 247 7.13 7.81 12.46
CA GLN A 247 7.90 6.93 13.35
C GLN A 247 7.06 5.86 14.08
N VAL A 248 5.81 6.15 14.43
CA VAL A 248 4.82 5.19 14.93
C VAL A 248 3.45 5.47 14.32
N LEU A 249 2.78 4.41 13.88
CA LEU A 249 1.47 4.42 13.27
C LEU A 249 0.50 3.57 14.09
N PHE A 250 -0.74 4.03 14.18
CA PHE A 250 -1.80 3.35 14.91
C PHE A 250 -3.01 3.07 14.02
N PHE A 251 -3.53 1.86 14.10
CA PHE A 251 -4.70 1.39 13.36
C PHE A 251 -5.75 0.91 14.35
N ARG A 252 -6.97 1.42 14.24
CA ARG A 252 -8.10 1.01 15.09
C ARG A 252 -8.83 -0.16 14.43
N GLU A 253 -9.46 -1.00 15.26
CA GLU A 253 -10.45 -2.01 14.84
C GLU A 253 -9.91 -3.01 13.80
N GLN A 254 -8.70 -3.53 14.01
CA GLN A 254 -8.03 -4.48 13.13
C GLN A 254 -7.99 -5.87 13.78
N GLU A 255 -9.02 -6.67 13.56
CA GLU A 255 -9.13 -8.03 14.10
C GLU A 255 -8.23 -9.02 13.35
N ILE A 256 -6.92 -8.88 13.53
CA ILE A 256 -5.90 -9.65 12.82
C ILE A 256 -5.56 -10.96 13.54
N THR A 257 -5.47 -12.07 12.81
CA THR A 257 -4.93 -13.34 13.33
C THR A 257 -3.39 -13.29 13.42
N PRO A 258 -2.74 -14.15 14.23
CA PRO A 258 -1.28 -14.23 14.26
C PRO A 258 -0.66 -14.47 12.87
N SER A 259 -1.28 -15.33 12.05
CA SER A 259 -0.83 -15.61 10.68
C SER A 259 -0.90 -14.38 9.77
N GLN A 260 -1.95 -13.57 9.87
CA GLN A 260 -2.08 -12.31 9.12
C GLN A 260 -1.10 -11.25 9.65
N GLN A 261 -0.89 -11.16 10.97
CA GLN A 261 0.09 -10.26 11.58
C GLN A 261 1.52 -10.59 11.09
N ARG A 262 1.86 -11.88 11.03
CA ARG A 262 3.12 -12.36 10.44
C ARG A 262 3.23 -11.95 8.98
N ALA A 263 2.18 -12.20 8.18
CA ALA A 263 2.18 -11.87 6.76
C ALA A 263 2.36 -10.36 6.51
N LEU A 264 1.76 -9.51 7.34
CA LEU A 264 1.97 -8.06 7.31
C LEU A 264 3.40 -7.69 7.70
N ALA A 265 3.94 -8.27 8.78
CA ALA A 265 5.29 -7.97 9.26
C ALA A 265 6.37 -8.38 8.24
N LEU A 266 6.19 -9.51 7.55
CA LEU A 266 7.07 -9.99 6.48
C LEU A 266 7.18 -9.03 5.28
N ARG A 267 6.22 -8.11 5.11
CA ARG A 267 6.32 -7.06 4.08
C ARG A 267 7.40 -6.03 4.41
N PHE A 268 7.72 -5.83 5.69
CA PHE A 268 8.73 -4.88 6.15
C PHE A 268 10.13 -5.49 6.23
N GLY A 269 10.24 -6.81 6.45
CA GLY A 269 11.50 -7.54 6.52
C GLY A 269 11.35 -8.91 7.18
N ASP A 270 12.46 -9.63 7.30
CA ASP A 270 12.51 -10.92 7.99
C ASP A 270 12.15 -10.77 9.47
N LEU A 271 11.61 -11.82 10.08
CA LEU A 271 11.12 -11.78 11.47
C LEU A 271 12.07 -12.48 12.44
N HIS A 272 12.16 -11.91 13.64
CA HIS A 272 12.89 -12.52 14.75
C HIS A 272 11.99 -13.50 15.50
N ILE A 273 12.55 -14.67 15.85
CA ILE A 273 11.92 -15.63 16.76
C ILE A 273 12.60 -15.49 18.12
N HIS A 274 11.84 -15.05 19.14
CA HIS A 274 12.40 -14.79 20.46
C HIS A 274 12.62 -16.10 21.23
N PRO A 275 13.79 -16.32 21.85
CA PRO A 275 14.12 -17.60 22.47
C PRO A 275 13.39 -17.86 23.81
N VAL A 276 12.91 -16.82 24.48
CA VAL A 276 12.36 -16.91 25.86
C VAL A 276 10.84 -16.69 25.97
N TYR A 277 10.25 -15.82 25.14
CA TYR A 277 8.83 -15.49 25.30
C TYR A 277 7.96 -16.56 24.63
N PRO A 278 6.76 -16.84 25.16
CA PRO A 278 5.83 -17.74 24.51
C PRO A 278 5.37 -17.18 23.16
N HIS A 279 5.10 -18.06 22.21
CA HIS A 279 4.62 -17.72 20.88
C HIS A 279 3.16 -18.16 20.68
N ALA A 280 2.50 -17.57 19.69
CA ALA A 280 1.16 -17.97 19.31
C ALA A 280 1.15 -19.41 18.79
N GLU A 281 0.04 -20.11 18.98
CA GLU A 281 -0.12 -21.48 18.52
C GLU A 281 0.02 -21.56 16.99
N GLY A 282 0.96 -22.38 16.51
CA GLY A 282 1.24 -22.57 15.09
C GLY A 282 1.96 -21.39 14.39
N VAL A 283 2.36 -20.33 15.10
CA VAL A 283 3.05 -19.15 14.53
C VAL A 283 4.18 -18.68 15.46
N GLU A 284 5.37 -19.25 15.28
CA GLU A 284 6.55 -19.01 16.14
C GLU A 284 7.07 -17.57 16.09
N GLU A 285 6.82 -16.85 15.00
CA GLU A 285 7.28 -15.47 14.81
C GLU A 285 6.43 -14.44 15.57
N ILE A 286 5.31 -14.85 16.17
CA ILE A 286 4.40 -13.97 16.92
C ILE A 286 4.50 -14.27 18.40
N ILE A 287 5.10 -13.34 19.14
CA ILE A 287 5.25 -13.40 20.58
C ILE A 287 3.92 -13.05 21.26
N VAL A 288 3.56 -13.78 22.31
CA VAL A 288 2.41 -13.50 23.17
C VAL A 288 2.89 -12.85 24.47
N LEU A 289 2.53 -11.59 24.68
CA LEU A 289 2.80 -10.84 25.90
C LEU A 289 1.55 -10.90 26.77
N ASP A 290 1.49 -11.90 27.65
CA ASP A 290 0.37 -12.13 28.57
C ASP A 290 0.77 -11.79 30.00
N THR A 291 0.30 -10.64 30.48
CA THR A 291 0.67 -10.08 31.78
C THR A 291 -0.50 -10.10 32.76
N HIS A 292 -0.22 -10.55 33.98
CA HIS A 292 -1.15 -10.75 35.09
C HIS A 292 -0.34 -10.85 36.41
N ASN A 293 -0.98 -11.12 37.55
CA ASN A 293 -0.29 -11.17 38.85
C ASN A 293 0.90 -12.15 38.89
N ASP A 294 0.80 -13.28 38.21
CA ASP A 294 1.86 -14.31 38.15
C ASP A 294 2.90 -14.04 37.06
N ASN A 295 2.64 -13.08 36.16
CA ASN A 295 3.59 -12.61 35.15
C ASN A 295 3.50 -11.06 35.03
N PRO A 296 4.07 -10.31 35.99
CA PRO A 296 4.00 -8.85 35.99
C PRO A 296 4.64 -8.22 34.74
N PRO A 297 4.20 -7.03 34.32
CA PRO A 297 4.85 -6.30 33.23
C PRO A 297 6.30 -5.91 33.58
N ASP A 298 7.18 -5.95 32.59
CA ASP A 298 8.63 -5.70 32.68
C ASP A 298 9.11 -4.57 31.75
N ASN A 299 8.18 -3.91 31.04
CA ASN A 299 8.43 -2.92 29.99
C ASN A 299 8.10 -1.48 30.41
N ASP A 300 8.04 -1.20 31.71
CA ASP A 300 7.78 0.11 32.33
C ASP A 300 9.06 0.94 32.51
N ASN A 301 9.93 0.91 31.50
CA ASN A 301 11.14 1.72 31.40
C ASN A 301 11.33 2.19 29.96
N TRP A 302 11.99 3.33 29.74
CA TRP A 302 12.24 3.84 28.40
C TRP A 302 13.31 3.01 27.69
N HIS A 303 12.90 2.31 26.63
CA HIS A 303 13.78 1.42 25.89
C HIS A 303 13.51 1.39 24.39
N THR A 304 14.54 1.03 23.65
CA THR A 304 14.45 0.57 22.26
C THR A 304 14.65 -0.95 22.28
N ASP A 305 13.80 -1.70 21.57
CA ASP A 305 13.79 -3.15 21.63
C ASP A 305 15.16 -3.73 21.25
N VAL A 306 15.67 -4.63 22.10
CA VAL A 306 16.79 -5.54 21.82
C VAL A 306 18.04 -4.83 21.28
N THR A 307 18.43 -3.71 21.88
CA THR A 307 19.63 -2.96 21.44
C THR A 307 20.96 -3.57 21.92
N PHE A 308 20.93 -4.73 22.58
CA PHE A 308 22.12 -5.48 23.01
C PHE A 308 22.62 -6.50 21.97
N ILE A 309 22.02 -6.55 20.77
CA ILE A 309 22.45 -7.43 19.65
C ILE A 309 22.95 -6.61 18.46
N GLU A 310 23.81 -7.19 17.60
CA GLU A 310 24.57 -6.41 16.60
C GLU A 310 23.65 -5.71 15.59
N LYS A 311 22.50 -6.33 15.32
CA LYS A 311 21.48 -5.85 14.40
C LYS A 311 20.13 -5.77 15.13
N PRO A 312 19.91 -4.73 15.95
CA PRO A 312 18.64 -4.56 16.65
C PRO A 312 17.46 -4.53 15.66
N PRO A 313 16.25 -4.89 16.10
CA PRO A 313 15.06 -4.84 15.25
C PRO A 313 14.88 -3.49 14.55
N ALA A 314 14.46 -3.52 13.28
CA ALA A 314 14.12 -2.31 12.53
C ALA A 314 12.76 -1.75 12.95
N GLY A 315 11.85 -2.59 13.40
CA GLY A 315 10.51 -2.21 13.82
C GLY A 315 9.77 -3.38 14.42
N ALA A 316 8.55 -3.11 14.88
CA ALA A 316 7.66 -4.14 15.36
C ALA A 316 6.20 -3.79 15.11
N ILE A 317 5.36 -4.82 15.10
CA ILE A 317 3.92 -4.73 14.98
C ILE A 317 3.32 -5.32 16.25
N LEU A 318 2.59 -4.51 17.01
CA LEU A 318 1.94 -4.92 18.25
C LEU A 318 0.42 -4.85 18.09
N ALA A 319 -0.27 -5.94 18.40
CA ALA A 319 -1.72 -6.07 18.29
C ALA A 319 -2.35 -6.32 19.66
N ALA A 320 -3.34 -5.51 20.03
CA ALA A 320 -4.08 -5.66 21.29
C ALA A 320 -5.12 -6.77 21.20
N LYS A 321 -5.06 -7.76 22.12
CA LYS A 321 -5.98 -8.91 22.13
C LYS A 321 -6.95 -8.87 23.30
N GLN A 322 -6.42 -8.66 24.49
CA GLN A 322 -7.18 -8.50 25.71
C GLN A 322 -6.59 -7.34 26.49
N LEU A 323 -7.43 -6.42 26.96
CA LEU A 323 -7.01 -5.22 27.67
C LEU A 323 -7.74 -5.12 29.01
N PRO A 324 -7.13 -4.45 30.00
CA PRO A 324 -7.87 -4.00 31.18
C PRO A 324 -8.91 -2.93 30.80
N GLU A 325 -9.86 -2.68 31.70
CA GLU A 325 -10.88 -1.62 31.50
C GLU A 325 -10.24 -0.22 31.39
N THR A 326 -9.15 0.01 32.13
CA THR A 326 -8.33 1.22 32.06
C THR A 326 -6.88 0.91 32.42
N GLY A 327 -5.95 1.80 32.05
CA GLY A 327 -4.51 1.60 32.22
C GLY A 327 -3.88 0.81 31.06
N GLY A 328 -2.57 0.58 31.15
CA GLY A 328 -1.78 -0.12 30.15
C GLY A 328 -1.50 0.71 28.89
N ASP A 329 -1.54 2.03 29.00
CA ASP A 329 -1.15 2.95 27.93
C ASP A 329 0.31 2.70 27.52
N THR A 330 0.64 3.02 26.26
CA THR A 330 2.02 2.93 25.76
C THR A 330 2.44 4.25 25.16
N LEU A 331 3.65 4.69 25.49
CA LEU A 331 4.24 5.91 25.00
C LEU A 331 5.37 5.57 24.03
N TRP A 332 5.57 6.44 23.04
CA TRP A 332 6.74 6.45 22.18
C TRP A 332 7.38 7.83 22.20
N THR A 333 8.71 7.89 22.17
CA THR A 333 9.49 9.13 22.06
C THR A 333 10.37 9.09 20.81
N SER A 334 10.50 10.25 20.15
CA SER A 334 11.29 10.41 18.93
C SER A 334 12.75 10.73 19.25
N GLY A 335 13.65 9.81 18.92
CA GLY A 335 15.09 10.05 18.98
C GLY A 335 15.56 11.11 17.99
N ILE A 336 14.84 11.29 16.87
CA ILE A 336 15.10 12.35 15.88
C ILE A 336 14.78 13.72 16.48
N ALA A 337 13.57 13.91 17.03
CA ALA A 337 13.19 15.19 17.62
C ALA A 337 14.08 15.53 18.82
N ALA A 338 14.41 14.52 19.63
CA ALA A 338 15.33 14.68 20.75
C ALA A 338 16.74 15.10 20.29
N TYR A 339 17.26 14.55 19.18
CA TYR A 339 18.53 14.99 18.58
C TYR A 339 18.44 16.42 18.01
N GLU A 340 17.41 16.71 17.22
CA GLU A 340 17.21 18.02 16.58
C GLU A 340 17.15 19.16 17.62
N ALA A 341 16.58 18.88 18.80
CA ALA A 341 16.45 19.82 19.92
C ALA A 341 17.72 20.03 20.75
N LEU A 342 18.78 19.23 20.55
CA LEU A 342 20.07 19.47 21.22
C LEU A 342 20.71 20.76 20.70
N SER A 343 21.47 21.43 21.57
CA SER A 343 22.30 22.56 21.13
C SER A 343 23.41 22.08 20.18
N GLU A 344 23.86 22.94 19.27
CA GLU A 344 24.94 22.60 18.33
C GLU A 344 26.22 22.09 19.01
N PRO A 345 26.67 22.64 20.17
CA PRO A 345 27.78 22.06 20.92
C PRO A 345 27.52 20.62 21.38
N PHE A 346 26.31 20.31 21.85
CA PHE A 346 25.94 18.95 22.25
C PHE A 346 25.89 18.00 21.06
N LYS A 347 25.34 18.44 19.92
CA LYS A 347 25.35 17.64 18.68
C LYS A 347 26.78 17.29 18.28
N LYS A 348 27.70 18.24 18.34
CA LYS A 348 29.13 18.01 18.05
C LYS A 348 29.78 17.07 19.07
N LEU A 349 29.49 17.26 20.36
CA LEU A 349 30.02 16.41 21.44
C LEU A 349 29.64 14.95 21.26
N LEU A 350 28.36 14.67 20.95
CA LEU A 350 27.84 13.30 20.86
C LEU A 350 28.13 12.62 19.52
N SER A 351 28.41 13.40 18.47
CA SER A 351 28.67 12.87 17.13
C SER A 351 29.95 12.02 17.11
N GLY A 352 29.83 10.78 16.67
CA GLY A 352 30.94 9.82 16.60
C GLY A 352 31.25 9.07 17.90
N LEU A 353 30.54 9.36 19.00
CA LEU A 353 30.67 8.55 20.23
C LEU A 353 29.93 7.22 20.09
N GLU A 354 30.42 6.20 20.79
CA GLU A 354 29.81 4.89 20.93
C GLU A 354 29.38 4.65 22.38
N ALA A 355 28.27 3.94 22.55
CA ALA A 355 27.78 3.49 23.84
C ALA A 355 27.69 1.96 23.89
N GLU A 356 27.95 1.42 25.07
CA GLU A 356 27.81 -0.01 25.37
C GLU A 356 26.36 -0.32 25.75
N HIS A 357 25.80 -1.37 25.14
CA HIS A 357 24.46 -1.88 25.40
C HIS A 357 24.58 -3.28 25.99
N ASP A 358 23.93 -3.50 27.12
CA ASP A 358 24.04 -4.73 27.91
C ASP A 358 22.66 -5.29 28.25
N PHE A 359 22.45 -6.56 27.91
CA PHE A 359 21.27 -7.34 28.28
C PHE A 359 20.97 -7.28 29.79
N ARG A 360 22.01 -7.35 30.62
CA ARG A 360 21.89 -7.45 32.08
C ARG A 360 21.28 -6.22 32.74
N LYS A 361 21.25 -5.07 32.04
CA LYS A 361 20.72 -3.82 32.58
C LYS A 361 19.20 -3.89 32.78
N SER A 362 18.45 -4.35 31.78
CA SER A 362 17.01 -4.63 31.91
C SER A 362 16.74 -5.99 32.57
N PHE A 363 17.55 -7.01 32.25
CA PHE A 363 17.36 -8.38 32.69
C PHE A 363 18.33 -8.73 33.84
N GLN A 364 18.10 -8.15 35.00
CA GLN A 364 18.97 -8.29 36.17
C GLN A 364 18.90 -9.70 36.77
N GLU A 365 20.05 -10.26 37.14
CA GLU A 365 20.19 -11.65 37.60
C GLU A 365 19.22 -12.03 38.73
N TYR A 366 19.06 -11.14 39.71
CA TYR A 366 18.24 -11.39 40.89
C TYR A 366 16.74 -11.59 40.57
N LYS A 367 16.27 -11.13 39.41
CA LYS A 367 14.88 -11.34 38.95
C LYS A 367 14.65 -12.74 38.37
N TYR A 368 15.72 -13.45 38.01
CA TYR A 368 15.68 -14.75 37.36
C TYR A 368 16.33 -15.85 38.20
N SER A 369 16.64 -15.56 39.47
CA SER A 369 17.29 -16.48 40.41
C SER A 369 16.30 -17.19 41.35
N HIS A 370 15.02 -17.29 40.96
CA HIS A 370 13.97 -17.92 41.77
C HIS A 370 14.09 -19.45 41.80
N ASN A 371 14.55 -20.05 40.70
CA ASN A 371 14.84 -21.47 40.58
C ASN A 371 16.01 -21.72 39.62
N GLU A 372 16.66 -22.88 39.72
CA GLU A 372 17.87 -23.21 38.95
C GLU A 372 17.61 -23.25 37.44
N VAL A 373 16.41 -23.65 37.01
CA VAL A 373 16.07 -23.76 35.57
C VAL A 373 15.99 -22.37 34.94
N GLU A 374 15.33 -21.44 35.61
CA GLU A 374 15.22 -20.05 35.19
C GLU A 374 16.58 -19.34 35.22
N HIS A 375 17.36 -19.56 36.29
CA HIS A 375 18.70 -18.98 36.42
C HIS A 375 19.64 -19.51 35.35
N GLN A 376 19.56 -20.80 35.02
CA GLN A 376 20.33 -21.41 33.92
C GLN A 376 19.95 -20.80 32.57
N ARG A 377 18.66 -20.61 32.27
CA ARG A 377 18.21 -19.93 31.04
C ARG A 377 18.75 -18.50 30.97
N TRP A 378 18.74 -17.77 32.08
CA TRP A 378 19.31 -16.44 32.16
C TRP A 378 20.83 -16.46 31.88
N ARG A 379 21.59 -17.37 32.50
CA ARG A 379 23.04 -17.52 32.25
C ARG A 379 23.35 -17.82 30.78
N GLU A 380 22.57 -18.68 30.14
CA GLU A 380 22.70 -18.98 28.71
C GLU A 380 22.37 -17.77 27.83
N ALA A 381 21.35 -16.99 28.18
CA ALA A 381 21.01 -15.76 27.48
C ALA A 381 22.12 -14.71 27.60
N VAL A 382 22.70 -14.52 28.79
CA VAL A 382 23.85 -13.62 29.02
C VAL A 382 25.05 -14.06 28.21
N ALA A 383 25.37 -15.36 28.18
CA ALA A 383 26.50 -15.89 27.43
C ALA A 383 26.36 -15.68 25.91
N LYS A 384 25.13 -15.76 25.38
CA LYS A 384 24.83 -15.54 23.96
C LYS A 384 24.80 -14.05 23.57
N ASN A 385 24.59 -13.16 24.53
CA ASN A 385 24.41 -11.73 24.30
C ASN A 385 25.43 -10.90 25.10
N PRO A 386 26.74 -11.01 24.78
CA PRO A 386 27.74 -10.17 25.43
C PRO A 386 27.50 -8.68 25.12
N PRO A 387 27.92 -7.76 26.00
CA PRO A 387 27.75 -6.34 25.78
C PRO A 387 28.40 -5.89 24.47
N MET A 388 27.77 -4.95 23.79
CA MET A 388 28.24 -4.48 22.49
C MET A 388 28.05 -2.99 22.29
N ARG A 389 28.68 -2.46 21.25
CA ARG A 389 28.78 -1.03 21.01
C ARG A 389 27.90 -0.59 19.85
N HIS A 390 27.18 0.51 20.07
CA HIS A 390 26.39 1.19 19.07
C HIS A 390 26.69 2.69 19.09
N PRO A 391 26.54 3.40 17.96
CA PRO A 391 26.74 4.84 17.94
C PRO A 391 25.70 5.56 18.80
N VAL A 392 26.12 6.57 19.56
CA VAL A 392 25.24 7.42 20.38
C VAL A 392 24.25 8.18 19.49
N ILE A 393 24.72 8.63 18.32
CA ILE A 393 23.90 9.23 17.27
C ILE A 393 23.81 8.26 16.09
N ARG A 394 22.61 7.77 15.79
CA ARG A 394 22.37 6.87 14.65
C ARG A 394 21.87 7.64 13.44
N THR A 395 22.37 7.30 12.26
CA THR A 395 21.79 7.71 10.98
C THR A 395 20.74 6.69 10.55
N HIS A 396 19.52 7.14 10.27
CA HIS A 396 18.46 6.27 9.78
C HIS A 396 18.74 5.83 8.33
N PRO A 397 18.73 4.52 8.00
CA PRO A 397 19.21 4.00 6.71
C PRO A 397 18.40 4.51 5.49
N VAL A 398 17.11 4.76 5.66
CA VAL A 398 16.22 5.24 4.58
C VAL A 398 16.11 6.76 4.53
N SER A 399 15.67 7.42 5.62
CA SER A 399 15.46 8.87 5.66
C SER A 399 16.74 9.70 5.74
N GLY A 400 17.87 9.10 6.14
CA GLY A 400 19.13 9.80 6.36
C GLY A 400 19.14 10.74 7.58
N LYS A 401 18.05 10.80 8.35
CA LYS A 401 17.96 11.62 9.56
C LYS A 401 18.83 11.08 10.68
N GLN A 402 19.34 11.98 11.51
CA GLN A 402 20.09 11.63 12.73
C GLN A 402 19.14 11.49 13.91
N ALA A 403 19.39 10.52 14.79
CA ALA A 403 18.60 10.26 15.99
C ALA A 403 19.50 9.89 17.17
N LEU A 404 19.09 10.28 18.38
CA LEU A 404 19.67 9.73 19.61
C LEU A 404 19.35 8.24 19.70
N PHE A 405 20.39 7.41 19.91
CA PHE A 405 20.30 5.94 19.93
C PHE A 405 20.86 5.32 21.22
N VAL A 406 20.73 6.06 22.32
CA VAL A 406 20.94 5.56 23.68
C VAL A 406 19.59 5.40 24.37
N ASN A 407 19.44 4.39 25.22
CA ASN A 407 18.20 4.15 25.96
C ASN A 407 18.47 3.66 27.38
N GLU A 408 17.58 3.98 28.31
CA GLU A 408 17.77 3.67 29.72
C GLU A 408 17.74 2.16 29.97
N GLY A 409 16.93 1.41 29.22
CA GLY A 409 16.84 -0.05 29.34
C GLY A 409 18.19 -0.75 29.19
N PHE A 410 18.98 -0.44 28.16
CA PHE A 410 20.17 -1.23 27.82
C PHE A 410 21.50 -0.48 27.85
N THR A 411 21.53 0.85 27.67
CA THR A 411 22.79 1.58 27.55
C THR A 411 23.49 1.72 28.92
N THR A 412 24.67 1.13 29.10
CA THR A 412 25.40 1.14 30.38
C THR A 412 26.37 2.32 30.49
N ARG A 413 27.14 2.60 29.44
CA ARG A 413 28.16 3.66 29.42
C ARG A 413 28.51 4.13 28.01
N ILE A 414 29.00 5.35 27.88
CA ILE A 414 29.63 5.88 26.66
C ILE A 414 31.11 5.55 26.73
N VAL A 415 31.58 4.64 25.86
CA VAL A 415 32.90 3.99 26.00
C VAL A 415 34.07 4.94 25.69
N ASN A 416 33.81 6.06 25.04
CA ASN A 416 34.80 7.06 24.66
C ASN A 416 35.09 8.08 25.77
N LEU A 417 34.36 8.03 26.89
CA LEU A 417 34.45 9.01 27.98
C LEU A 417 34.82 8.32 29.29
N THR A 418 35.26 9.11 30.27
CA THR A 418 35.42 8.61 31.64
C THR A 418 34.06 8.22 32.22
N GLU A 419 34.07 7.35 33.24
CA GLU A 419 32.84 6.85 33.88
C GLU A 419 31.93 7.98 34.37
N LYS A 420 32.51 9.01 35.01
CA LYS A 420 31.74 10.15 35.55
C LYS A 420 31.18 11.06 34.45
N GLU A 421 31.92 11.27 33.37
CA GLU A 421 31.42 12.01 32.20
C GLU A 421 30.28 11.24 31.51
N SER A 422 30.44 9.93 31.35
CA SER A 422 29.40 9.04 30.81
C SER A 422 28.14 9.06 31.68
N GLU A 423 28.28 8.93 32.99
CA GLU A 423 27.16 8.97 33.95
C GLU A 423 26.39 10.30 33.83
N ALA A 424 27.10 11.42 33.82
CA ALA A 424 26.48 12.75 33.69
C ALA A 424 25.76 12.93 32.34
N LEU A 425 26.38 12.52 31.23
CA LEU A 425 25.76 12.65 29.91
C LEU A 425 24.59 11.70 29.71
N LEU A 426 24.70 10.44 30.13
CA LEU A 426 23.59 9.50 30.03
C LEU A 426 22.42 9.92 30.92
N GLY A 427 22.68 10.40 32.14
CA GLY A 427 21.64 10.96 33.01
C GLY A 427 20.91 12.13 32.35
N PHE A 428 21.63 13.06 31.72
CA PHE A 428 21.02 14.12 30.92
C PHE A 428 20.21 13.59 29.74
N LEU A 429 20.75 12.66 28.95
CA LEU A 429 20.08 12.15 27.75
C LEU A 429 18.82 11.34 28.09
N PHE A 430 18.86 10.53 29.15
CA PHE A 430 17.69 9.79 29.64
C PHE A 430 16.62 10.75 30.14
N ALA A 431 16.96 11.83 30.82
CA ALA A 431 15.97 12.85 31.17
C ALA A 431 15.43 13.60 29.93
N HIS A 432 16.30 13.95 28.98
CA HIS A 432 15.96 14.73 27.78
C HIS A 432 14.93 14.01 26.89
N ILE A 433 15.06 12.70 26.66
CA ILE A 433 14.12 11.94 25.81
C ILE A 433 12.71 11.88 26.43
N THR A 434 12.57 12.11 27.74
CA THR A 434 11.27 12.12 28.45
C THR A 434 10.51 13.42 28.29
N LYS A 435 11.06 14.41 27.57
CA LYS A 435 10.37 15.67 27.30
C LYS A 435 9.06 15.42 26.51
N PRO A 436 7.90 15.92 26.97
CA PRO A 436 6.60 15.58 26.38
C PRO A 436 6.45 15.89 24.89
N GLU A 437 7.07 16.96 24.42
CA GLU A 437 7.00 17.39 23.01
C GLU A 437 7.60 16.35 22.05
N PHE A 438 8.49 15.46 22.53
CA PHE A 438 9.08 14.41 21.70
C PHE A 438 8.20 13.16 21.59
N GLN A 439 7.06 13.13 22.28
CA GLN A 439 6.31 11.92 22.53
C GLN A 439 4.93 11.88 21.89
N VAL A 440 4.43 10.65 21.76
CA VAL A 440 3.01 10.36 21.57
C VAL A 440 2.61 9.28 22.57
N ARG A 441 1.43 9.43 23.17
CA ARG A 441 0.83 8.45 24.09
C ARG A 441 -0.39 7.82 23.45
N TRP A 442 -0.45 6.49 23.47
CA TRP A 442 -1.57 5.72 22.93
C TRP A 442 -2.33 5.02 24.04
N ARG A 443 -3.63 5.33 24.11
CA ARG A 443 -4.59 4.58 24.91
C ARG A 443 -5.20 3.49 24.04
N TRP A 444 -4.91 2.25 24.41
CA TRP A 444 -5.28 1.07 23.66
C TRP A 444 -6.79 0.81 23.67
N GLN A 445 -7.29 0.31 22.55
CA GLN A 445 -8.58 -0.36 22.43
C GLN A 445 -8.36 -1.77 21.88
N GLN A 446 -9.34 -2.65 22.11
CA GLN A 446 -9.25 -4.03 21.63
C GLN A 446 -9.12 -4.03 20.11
N ASN A 447 -8.28 -4.92 19.58
CA ASN A 447 -7.96 -5.03 18.15
C ASN A 447 -7.23 -3.82 17.54
N ASP A 448 -6.68 -2.93 18.35
CA ASP A 448 -5.71 -1.95 17.87
C ASP A 448 -4.43 -2.63 17.37
N ILE A 449 -3.81 -2.01 16.36
CA ILE A 449 -2.46 -2.32 15.91
C ILE A 449 -1.58 -1.07 16.00
N ALA A 450 -0.38 -1.22 16.55
CA ALA A 450 0.69 -0.23 16.46
C ALA A 450 1.84 -0.79 15.62
N ILE A 451 2.37 0.03 14.72
CA ILE A 451 3.58 -0.27 13.95
C ILE A 451 4.57 0.86 14.22
N TRP A 452 5.77 0.57 14.71
CA TRP A 452 6.79 1.59 14.95
C TRP A 452 8.13 1.26 14.36
N ASP A 453 8.90 2.31 14.10
CA ASP A 453 10.28 2.28 13.68
C ASP A 453 11.19 2.24 14.91
N ASN A 454 11.67 1.05 15.23
CA ASN A 454 12.52 0.81 16.39
C ASN A 454 13.94 1.40 16.20
N ARG A 455 14.30 1.88 15.00
CA ARG A 455 15.63 2.42 14.74
C ARG A 455 15.81 3.82 15.33
N VAL A 456 14.72 4.55 15.53
CA VAL A 456 14.74 5.98 15.89
C VAL A 456 13.75 6.33 16.99
N THR A 457 13.12 5.34 17.63
CA THR A 457 12.20 5.57 18.74
C THR A 457 12.56 4.74 19.96
N GLN A 458 12.17 5.25 21.13
CA GLN A 458 12.03 4.46 22.35
C GLN A 458 10.56 4.38 22.73
N HIS A 459 10.19 3.43 23.56
CA HIS A 459 8.84 3.28 24.09
C HIS A 459 8.84 2.90 25.57
N TYR A 460 7.68 3.10 26.18
CA TYR A 460 7.42 2.84 27.60
C TYR A 460 5.99 2.29 27.74
N ALA A 461 5.82 1.14 28.38
CA ALA A 461 4.51 0.55 28.65
C ALA A 461 4.14 0.73 30.13
N ASN A 462 3.03 1.41 30.41
CA ASN A 462 2.59 1.63 31.78
C ASN A 462 2.25 0.31 32.48
N ALA A 463 2.74 0.15 33.71
CA ALA A 463 2.43 -0.96 34.62
C ALA A 463 1.36 -0.58 35.67
N ASP A 464 0.22 -0.03 35.22
CA ASP A 464 -0.83 0.57 36.07
C ASP A 464 -2.18 -0.17 36.03
N TYR A 465 -2.18 -1.45 35.66
CA TYR A 465 -3.42 -2.22 35.41
C TYR A 465 -3.55 -3.53 36.21
N LEU A 466 -2.53 -3.96 36.96
CA LEU A 466 -2.69 -5.13 37.82
C LEU A 466 -3.78 -4.87 38.89
N PRO A 467 -4.62 -5.86 39.23
CA PRO A 467 -4.53 -7.29 38.90
C PRO A 467 -5.19 -7.71 37.57
N ALA A 468 -5.67 -6.77 36.75
CA ALA A 468 -6.31 -7.11 35.48
C ALA A 468 -5.29 -7.71 34.49
N ARG A 469 -5.76 -8.63 33.64
CA ARG A 469 -4.93 -9.32 32.64
C ARG A 469 -4.86 -8.51 31.34
N ARG A 470 -3.66 -8.42 30.75
CA ARG A 470 -3.42 -7.75 29.46
C ARG A 470 -2.64 -8.68 28.52
N ILE A 471 -3.18 -8.92 27.32
CA ILE A 471 -2.60 -9.78 26.29
C ILE A 471 -2.36 -8.97 25.01
N MET A 472 -1.10 -8.96 24.55
CA MET A 472 -0.69 -8.37 23.28
C MET A 472 0.05 -9.40 22.43
N HIS A 473 -0.09 -9.30 21.11
CA HIS A 473 0.73 -10.09 20.17
C HIS A 473 1.74 -9.21 19.48
N ARG A 474 3.02 -9.60 19.46
CA ARG A 474 4.11 -8.82 18.85
C ARG A 474 4.81 -9.60 17.75
N ALA A 475 4.95 -8.99 16.58
CA ALA A 475 5.87 -9.40 15.53
C ALA A 475 7.08 -8.47 15.54
N THR A 476 8.29 -9.02 15.54
CA THR A 476 9.54 -8.24 15.58
C THR A 476 10.26 -8.35 14.24
N ILE A 477 10.49 -7.22 13.58
CA ILE A 477 11.11 -7.14 12.25
C ILE A 477 12.62 -6.97 12.43
N LEU A 478 13.42 -7.88 11.88
CA LEU A 478 14.87 -7.84 11.93
C LEU A 478 15.40 -6.56 11.27
N GLY A 479 16.50 -6.03 11.84
CA GLY A 479 17.12 -4.81 11.34
C GLY A 479 18.53 -5.01 10.81
N ASP A 480 19.18 -3.88 10.58
CA ASP A 480 20.55 -3.74 10.12
C ASP A 480 21.46 -3.21 11.24
N LYS A 481 22.77 -3.26 11.00
CA LYS A 481 23.76 -2.76 11.97
C LYS A 481 23.63 -1.24 12.10
N PRO A 482 23.41 -0.70 13.32
CA PRO A 482 23.37 0.75 13.52
C PRO A 482 24.68 1.41 13.11
N PHE A 483 24.60 2.53 12.38
CA PHE A 483 25.77 3.30 11.96
C PHE A 483 25.53 4.80 12.10
N TRP A 484 26.63 5.55 12.11
CA TRP A 484 26.64 7.00 12.06
C TRP A 484 27.37 7.45 10.79
N ARG A 485 26.78 8.40 10.06
CA ARG A 485 27.40 9.10 8.93
C ARG A 485 27.32 10.59 9.17
N SER A 486 28.46 11.26 9.16
CA SER A 486 28.61 12.72 9.32
C SER A 486 27.89 13.51 8.25
#